data_AF-A0AAU9RX17-F1
#
_entry.id   AF-A0AAU9RX17-F1
#
_cell.length_a   1.000
_cell.length_b   1.000
_cell.length_c   1.000
_cell.angle_alpha   90.00
_cell.angle_beta   90.00
_cell.angle_gamma   90.00
#
_symmetry.space_group_name_H-M   'P 1'
#
loop_
_entity.id
_entity.type
_entity.pdbx_description
1 polymer ?
#
loop_
_entity_poly.entity_id
_entity_poly.type
_entity_poly.pdbx_seq_one_letter_code
_entity_poly.pdbx_strand_id
1 'polypeptide(L)'
;MIVSQVKETHGARRNKLDLYTTRNDMVSLKDKSFWRIPLFDEIRMEKRRHECTLKLAKFLIERDVSWKETFTETVHVKPKTHGIIEIVEEIIKVYPQAVEYIDYEGHGILHGAVKYRKMDIFHLLLKKMKQPMTLHTRKLDRKGNSLLHLVGIRVDTETVEKMGSPLVVLQEDLVRLESIKQITNYLINHRNNDGKTADELFAETYKDLRINATDWLKRTAENCSIVGVLIATVAFAAAYTVPGGLNQETGYPILQHKKFFVIFTFTDVLSLAFALTSVITFLSILTSPFRLKDFMSPLPQKLVLG
;
A
#
# COMPACT_ATOMS: atom_id res chain seq x y z
N MET A 1 70.32 53.32 -15.15
CA MET A 1 71.00 53.16 -16.45
C MET A 1 69.92 52.93 -17.50
N ILE A 2 69.59 54.02 -18.22
CA ILE A 2 69.21 54.05 -19.65
C ILE A 2 67.77 53.56 -19.98
N VAL A 3 66.77 54.46 -20.14
CA VAL A 3 66.36 55.25 -21.36
C VAL A 3 65.29 54.44 -22.14
N SER A 4 64.17 54.94 -22.69
CA SER A 4 63.77 56.28 -23.13
C SER A 4 62.24 56.42 -23.22
N GLN A 5 61.74 57.55 -22.72
CA GLN A 5 60.92 58.59 -23.38
C GLN A 5 60.30 58.38 -24.79
N VAL A 6 59.07 58.95 -24.92
CA VAL A 6 58.50 59.71 -26.08
C VAL A 6 57.85 58.85 -27.19
N LYS A 7 56.62 59.09 -27.71
CA LYS A 7 55.98 60.33 -28.23
C LYS A 7 54.47 60.15 -28.45
N GLU A 8 53.74 61.26 -28.47
CA GLU A 8 52.32 61.43 -28.85
C GLU A 8 51.96 60.90 -30.26
N THR A 9 50.68 60.58 -30.51
CA THR A 9 49.86 61.22 -31.57
C THR A 9 48.42 60.67 -31.66
N HIS A 10 47.49 61.61 -31.76
CA HIS A 10 46.19 61.64 -32.46
C HIS A 10 45.56 60.35 -33.02
N GLY A 11 44.24 60.24 -32.84
CA GLY A 11 43.37 59.61 -33.84
C GLY A 11 42.15 58.93 -33.28
N ALA A 12 41.03 59.65 -33.27
CA ALA A 12 39.71 59.10 -32.98
C ALA A 12 39.41 57.85 -33.82
N ARG A 13 39.21 56.69 -33.17
CA ARG A 13 38.46 55.56 -33.73
C ARG A 13 37.97 54.63 -32.61
N ARG A 14 36.65 54.71 -32.40
CA ARG A 14 35.68 53.68 -31.97
C ARG A 14 36.17 52.51 -31.10
N ASN A 15 35.34 52.27 -30.08
CA ASN A 15 35.10 51.01 -29.36
C ASN A 15 36.14 50.61 -28.32
N LYS A 16 35.84 50.88 -27.04
CA LYS A 16 35.42 49.83 -26.10
C LYS A 16 35.23 50.43 -24.71
N LEU A 17 34.13 49.98 -24.11
CA LEU A 17 33.89 49.82 -22.69
C LEU A 17 33.74 51.07 -21.84
N ASP A 18 32.74 50.93 -20.96
CA ASP A 18 32.55 51.64 -19.71
C ASP A 18 31.95 53.03 -19.82
N LEU A 19 30.62 53.06 -19.80
CA LEU A 19 29.91 53.70 -18.70
C LEU A 19 28.48 53.19 -18.61
N TYR A 20 28.18 52.65 -17.43
CA TYR A 20 26.89 52.50 -16.79
C TYR A 20 25.81 53.48 -17.27
N THR A 21 24.81 52.99 -18.02
CA THR A 21 23.46 53.56 -17.96
C THR A 21 22.41 52.54 -18.45
N THR A 22 21.37 52.35 -17.63
CA THR A 22 19.95 52.14 -18.00
C THR A 22 19.62 51.12 -19.09
N ARG A 23 18.91 50.02 -18.82
CA ARG A 23 17.48 50.02 -18.46
C ARG A 23 16.67 51.07 -19.24
N ASN A 24 16.72 51.02 -20.57
CA ASN A 24 15.71 51.42 -21.57
C ASN A 24 16.40 51.44 -22.95
N ASP A 25 15.67 51.21 -24.03
CA ASP A 25 16.13 51.27 -25.45
C ASP A 25 16.61 49.96 -26.12
N MET A 26 15.86 48.87 -25.88
CA MET A 26 15.36 48.09 -27.03
C MET A 26 13.85 48.28 -27.13
N VAL A 27 13.45 49.55 -27.28
CA VAL A 27 12.18 49.92 -27.88
C VAL A 27 12.44 50.09 -29.37
N SER A 28 11.46 49.64 -30.16
CA SER A 28 11.25 50.00 -31.57
C SER A 28 12.04 49.12 -32.57
N LEU A 29 11.42 48.36 -33.46
CA LEU A 29 10.30 48.76 -34.31
C LEU A 29 9.52 47.51 -34.79
N LYS A 30 8.19 47.58 -34.61
CA LYS A 30 7.15 47.06 -35.53
C LYS A 30 7.35 45.61 -35.99
N ASP A 31 6.66 44.65 -35.38
CA ASP A 31 5.35 44.36 -35.96
C ASP A 31 4.23 44.24 -34.93
N LYS A 32 3.39 45.28 -34.94
CA LYS A 32 2.10 45.34 -34.25
C LYS A 32 1.06 44.77 -35.22
N SER A 33 0.53 43.60 -34.89
CA SER A 33 -0.92 43.37 -34.97
C SER A 33 -1.32 42.73 -33.64
N PHE A 34 -1.72 43.52 -32.64
CA PHE A 34 -3.12 44.01 -32.51
C PHE A 34 -4.03 42.77 -32.61
N TRP A 35 -4.14 41.92 -31.57
CA TRP A 35 -4.80 42.18 -30.27
C TRP A 35 -4.25 41.32 -29.12
N ARG A 36 -3.87 41.91 -27.99
CA ARG A 36 -3.92 41.26 -26.66
C ARG A 36 -4.51 42.25 -25.67
N ILE A 37 -5.78 42.05 -25.33
CA ILE A 37 -6.55 42.90 -24.42
C ILE A 37 -6.38 42.35 -22.99
N PRO A 38 -6.10 43.19 -21.96
CA PRO A 38 -5.87 42.77 -20.57
C PRO A 38 -6.97 41.89 -19.94
N LEU A 39 -8.25 42.07 -20.34
CA LEU A 39 -9.40 41.27 -19.90
C LEU A 39 -9.32 39.77 -20.30
N PHE A 40 -8.64 39.45 -21.41
CA PHE A 40 -8.44 38.07 -21.86
C PHE A 40 -7.32 37.35 -21.09
N ASP A 41 -6.34 38.10 -20.60
CA ASP A 41 -5.28 37.54 -19.78
C ASP A 41 -5.77 37.28 -18.35
N GLU A 42 -6.72 38.07 -17.82
CA GLU A 42 -7.46 37.75 -16.57
C GLU A 42 -8.34 36.48 -16.69
N ILE A 43 -9.09 36.29 -17.79
CA ILE A 43 -9.92 35.07 -18.05
C ILE A 43 -9.06 33.81 -18.28
N ARG A 44 -7.91 33.93 -18.97
CA ARG A 44 -6.97 32.83 -19.21
C ARG A 44 -6.24 32.38 -17.94
N MET A 45 -6.06 33.31 -16.99
CA MET A 45 -5.49 33.03 -15.68
C MET A 45 -6.53 32.41 -14.74
N GLU A 46 -7.82 32.75 -14.79
CA GLU A 46 -8.90 32.09 -13.99
C GLU A 46 -9.19 30.65 -14.45
N LYS A 47 -9.10 30.38 -15.76
CA LYS A 47 -9.24 29.06 -16.41
C LYS A 47 -8.15 28.06 -15.97
N ARG A 48 -6.91 28.53 -15.83
CA ARG A 48 -5.79 27.75 -15.24
C ARG A 48 -5.88 27.60 -13.71
N ARG A 49 -6.63 28.48 -13.03
CA ARG A 49 -6.85 28.46 -11.57
C ARG A 49 -7.90 27.41 -11.13
N HIS A 50 -8.98 27.14 -11.89
CA HIS A 50 -9.83 25.93 -11.69
C HIS A 50 -9.07 24.62 -11.96
N GLU A 51 -8.24 24.65 -13.00
CA GLU A 51 -7.45 23.55 -13.52
C GLU A 51 -6.32 23.10 -12.58
N CYS A 52 -5.93 23.91 -11.59
CA CYS A 52 -5.00 23.53 -10.51
C CYS A 52 -5.68 23.32 -9.15
N THR A 53 -6.89 23.82 -8.95
CA THR A 53 -7.62 23.65 -7.69
C THR A 53 -8.35 22.29 -7.63
N LEU A 54 -8.76 21.75 -8.80
CA LEU A 54 -9.05 20.32 -8.99
C LEU A 54 -7.85 19.41 -8.75
N LYS A 55 -6.67 19.81 -9.24
CA LYS A 55 -5.41 19.07 -9.05
C LYS A 55 -5.09 18.94 -7.57
N LEU A 56 -5.47 19.94 -6.76
CA LEU A 56 -5.29 19.96 -5.31
C LEU A 56 -6.46 19.31 -4.52
N ALA A 57 -7.74 19.41 -4.88
CA ALA A 57 -8.79 18.64 -4.20
C ALA A 57 -8.60 17.12 -4.39
N LYS A 58 -8.12 16.72 -5.57
CA LYS A 58 -7.62 15.37 -5.85
C LYS A 58 -6.39 15.01 -5.01
N PHE A 59 -5.51 15.98 -4.76
CA PHE A 59 -4.33 15.81 -3.93
C PHE A 59 -4.58 15.98 -2.40
N LEU A 60 -5.77 16.43 -1.98
CA LEU A 60 -6.14 16.66 -0.57
C LEU A 60 -6.94 15.50 0.04
N ILE A 61 -7.62 14.73 -0.80
CA ILE A 61 -7.94 13.32 -0.52
C ILE A 61 -6.65 12.49 -0.32
N GLU A 62 -5.53 12.96 -0.88
CA GLU A 62 -4.27 12.24 -0.96
C GLU A 62 -3.53 12.09 0.37
N ARG A 63 -4.00 12.65 1.51
CA ARG A 63 -3.32 12.45 2.81
C ARG A 63 -4.17 12.45 4.08
N ASP A 64 -5.47 12.71 4.07
CA ASP A 64 -6.18 13.06 5.31
C ASP A 64 -6.59 11.86 6.21
N VAL A 65 -6.20 11.94 7.49
CA VAL A 65 -6.40 10.96 8.57
C VAL A 65 -7.55 11.41 9.51
N SER A 66 -8.18 12.58 9.31
CA SER A 66 -9.12 13.14 10.28
C SER A 66 -10.29 13.94 9.67
N TRP A 67 -11.42 13.28 9.39
CA TRP A 67 -12.74 13.93 9.59
C TRP A 67 -13.62 13.12 10.56
N LYS A 68 -12.99 12.22 11.34
CA LYS A 68 -13.69 11.24 12.17
C LYS A 68 -13.35 11.25 13.65
N GLU A 69 -12.31 11.96 14.06
CA GLU A 69 -12.08 12.23 15.49
C GLU A 69 -12.77 13.52 15.94
N THR A 70 -13.30 14.32 15.02
CA THR A 70 -13.87 15.66 15.32
C THR A 70 -15.38 15.69 15.54
N PHE A 71 -16.08 14.55 15.53
CA PHE A 71 -17.28 14.41 16.35
C PHE A 71 -16.96 13.37 17.41
N THR A 72 -16.19 13.83 18.39
CA THR A 72 -16.04 13.27 19.72
C THR A 72 -17.32 12.57 20.15
N GLU A 73 -17.17 11.34 20.65
CA GLU A 73 -18.19 10.58 21.37
C GLU A 73 -19.52 10.40 20.63
N THR A 74 -19.60 9.40 19.75
CA THR A 74 -20.78 8.50 19.73
C THR A 74 -20.42 7.21 18.99
N VAL A 75 -20.19 6.18 19.79
CA VAL A 75 -20.51 4.76 19.58
C VAL A 75 -20.70 4.30 18.12
N HIS A 76 -19.79 3.44 17.64
CA HIS A 76 -19.99 2.48 16.54
C HIS A 76 -20.38 3.01 15.14
N VAL A 77 -19.52 3.81 14.50
CA VAL A 77 -19.61 3.99 13.03
C VAL A 77 -18.24 3.81 12.37
N LYS A 78 -18.11 2.83 11.48
CA LYS A 78 -16.94 2.58 10.60
C LYS A 78 -16.54 3.81 9.77
N PRO A 79 -15.26 4.07 9.47
CA PRO A 79 -14.83 5.21 8.65
C PRO A 79 -15.50 5.27 7.27
N LYS A 80 -16.03 6.43 6.88
CA LYS A 80 -16.64 6.65 5.55
C LYS A 80 -15.55 6.69 4.49
N THR A 81 -15.11 5.52 4.03
CA THR A 81 -14.39 5.37 2.75
C THR A 81 -15.26 5.75 1.55
N HIS A 82 -16.58 5.72 1.74
CA HIS A 82 -17.66 6.20 0.88
C HIS A 82 -17.86 7.72 0.92
N GLY A 83 -16.80 8.51 0.99
CA GLY A 83 -16.89 9.95 0.68
C GLY A 83 -15.91 10.32 -0.42
N ILE A 84 -14.70 9.79 -0.31
CA ILE A 84 -13.61 10.00 -1.25
C ILE A 84 -13.94 9.39 -2.61
N ILE A 85 -14.54 8.20 -2.63
CA ILE A 85 -14.88 7.49 -3.86
C ILE A 85 -15.89 8.33 -4.67
N GLU A 86 -16.94 8.83 -4.03
CA GLU A 86 -18.02 9.64 -4.58
C GLU A 86 -17.49 10.98 -5.09
N ILE A 87 -16.57 11.61 -4.35
CA ILE A 87 -15.90 12.83 -4.79
C ILE A 87 -15.06 12.55 -6.04
N VAL A 88 -14.29 11.46 -6.06
CA VAL A 88 -13.51 11.07 -7.23
C VAL A 88 -14.44 10.77 -8.42
N GLU A 89 -15.57 10.11 -8.20
CA GLU A 89 -16.57 9.84 -9.24
C GLU A 89 -17.18 11.12 -9.83
N GLU A 90 -17.60 12.07 -8.99
CA GLU A 90 -18.15 13.34 -9.45
C GLU A 90 -17.09 14.21 -10.13
N ILE A 91 -15.84 14.21 -9.63
CA ILE A 91 -14.73 14.90 -10.31
C ILE A 91 -14.46 14.30 -11.68
N ILE A 92 -14.48 12.97 -11.81
CA ILE A 92 -14.29 12.29 -13.09
C ILE A 92 -15.41 12.62 -14.08
N LYS A 93 -16.65 12.69 -13.57
CA LYS A 93 -17.85 12.98 -14.36
C LYS A 93 -17.86 14.41 -14.89
N VAL A 94 -17.47 15.39 -14.07
CA VAL A 94 -17.43 16.81 -14.45
C VAL A 94 -16.14 17.17 -15.18
N TYR A 95 -15.01 16.58 -14.80
CA TYR A 95 -13.67 16.91 -15.29
C TYR A 95 -12.84 15.65 -15.62
N PRO A 96 -13.13 14.94 -16.73
CA PRO A 96 -12.41 13.72 -17.11
C PRO A 96 -10.91 13.95 -17.38
N GLN A 97 -10.54 15.14 -17.87
CA GLN A 97 -9.12 15.51 -18.12
C GLN A 97 -8.29 15.60 -16.85
N ALA A 98 -8.91 15.74 -15.67
CA ALA A 98 -8.17 15.81 -14.43
C ALA A 98 -7.46 14.48 -14.07
N VAL A 99 -7.69 13.40 -14.84
CA VAL A 99 -6.98 12.13 -14.72
C VAL A 99 -5.62 12.16 -15.43
N GLU A 100 -5.44 13.07 -16.38
CA GLU A 100 -4.15 13.35 -17.04
C GLU A 100 -3.19 14.12 -16.16
N TYR A 101 -3.65 14.61 -15.01
CA TYR A 101 -2.80 15.26 -14.04
C TYR A 101 -1.67 14.34 -13.57
N ILE A 102 -0.47 14.91 -13.55
CA ILE A 102 0.75 14.30 -13.06
C ILE A 102 1.32 15.25 -12.02
N ASP A 103 1.70 14.70 -10.87
CA ASP A 103 2.35 15.45 -9.79
C ASP A 103 3.80 15.83 -10.14
N TYR A 104 4.50 16.44 -9.19
CA TYR A 104 5.91 16.82 -9.33
C TYR A 104 6.87 15.61 -9.25
N GLU A 105 6.42 14.42 -8.89
CA GLU A 105 7.22 13.18 -8.84
C GLU A 105 6.98 12.31 -10.09
N GLY A 106 6.06 12.69 -10.97
CA GLY A 106 5.66 11.90 -12.13
C GLY A 106 4.48 10.94 -11.85
N HIS A 107 3.90 10.99 -10.67
CA HIS A 107 2.75 10.19 -10.27
C HIS A 107 1.45 10.76 -10.87
N GLY A 108 0.75 9.91 -11.61
CA GLY A 108 -0.66 10.13 -11.92
C GLY A 108 -1.58 9.60 -10.82
N ILE A 109 -2.88 9.77 -11.00
CA ILE A 109 -3.90 9.33 -10.02
C ILE A 109 -3.81 7.83 -9.67
N LEU A 110 -3.42 6.96 -10.61
CA LEU A 110 -3.22 5.53 -10.34
C LEU A 110 -2.01 5.26 -9.44
N HIS A 111 -0.94 6.05 -9.59
CA HIS A 111 0.26 5.93 -8.76
C HIS A 111 -0.08 6.32 -7.32
N GLY A 112 -0.82 7.42 -7.13
CA GLY A 112 -1.36 7.81 -5.82
C GLY A 112 -2.25 6.74 -5.21
N ALA A 113 -3.22 6.20 -5.98
CA ALA A 113 -4.13 5.16 -5.49
C ALA A 113 -3.38 3.91 -4.98
N VAL A 114 -2.32 3.48 -5.67
CA VAL A 114 -1.49 2.33 -5.25
C VAL A 114 -0.62 2.70 -4.04
N LYS A 115 0.10 3.83 -4.10
CA LYS A 115 1.00 4.31 -3.04
C LYS A 115 0.30 4.48 -1.69
N TYR A 116 -0.95 4.94 -1.70
CA TYR A 116 -1.78 5.14 -0.50
C TYR A 116 -2.77 4.00 -0.22
N ARG A 117 -2.57 2.83 -0.84
CA ARG A 117 -3.37 1.60 -0.62
C ARG A 117 -4.88 1.76 -0.86
N LYS A 118 -5.31 2.74 -1.66
CA LYS A 118 -6.72 2.99 -2.01
C LYS A 118 -7.15 2.16 -3.23
N MET A 119 -7.22 0.84 -3.05
CA MET A 119 -7.55 -0.11 -4.13
C MET A 119 -8.97 0.08 -4.70
N ASP A 120 -9.91 0.56 -3.89
CA ASP A 120 -11.28 0.83 -4.36
C ASP A 120 -11.30 1.90 -5.46
N ILE A 121 -10.53 2.98 -5.26
CA ILE A 121 -10.35 4.05 -6.25
C ILE A 121 -9.63 3.51 -7.49
N PHE A 122 -8.61 2.67 -7.29
CA PHE A 122 -7.85 2.04 -8.37
C PHE A 122 -8.76 1.19 -9.27
N HIS A 123 -9.55 0.28 -8.70
CA HIS A 123 -10.47 -0.58 -9.46
C HIS A 123 -11.60 0.21 -10.12
N LEU A 124 -12.12 1.24 -9.45
CA LEU A 124 -13.15 2.13 -10.00
C LEU A 124 -12.65 2.85 -11.25
N LEU A 125 -11.45 3.42 -11.19
CA LEU A 125 -10.81 4.09 -12.31
C LEU A 125 -10.64 3.15 -13.50
N LEU A 126 -10.11 1.95 -13.28
CA LEU A 126 -9.94 0.94 -14.33
C LEU A 126 -11.28 0.53 -14.97
N LYS A 127 -12.35 0.41 -14.17
CA LYS A 127 -13.68 0.01 -14.65
C LYS A 127 -14.34 1.10 -15.49
N LYS A 128 -14.32 2.36 -15.01
CA LYS A 128 -15.02 3.49 -15.65
C LYS A 128 -14.25 4.10 -16.82
N MET A 129 -12.92 4.04 -16.83
CA MET A 129 -12.06 4.73 -17.80
C MET A 129 -11.10 3.79 -18.55
N LYS A 130 -11.62 2.71 -19.15
CA LYS A 130 -10.81 1.63 -19.75
C LYS A 130 -9.65 2.09 -20.65
N GLN A 131 -9.89 2.98 -21.62
CA GLN A 131 -8.87 3.39 -22.60
C GLN A 131 -7.79 4.34 -22.07
N PRO A 132 -8.11 5.47 -21.40
CA PRO A 132 -7.05 6.31 -20.84
C PRO A 132 -6.31 5.58 -19.70
N MET A 133 -6.98 4.68 -18.96
CA MET A 133 -6.32 3.94 -17.89
C MET A 133 -5.30 2.91 -18.34
N THR A 134 -5.51 2.20 -19.45
CA THR A 134 -4.49 1.27 -19.99
C THR A 134 -3.21 1.98 -20.45
N LEU A 135 -3.30 3.26 -20.83
CA LEU A 135 -2.12 4.08 -21.11
C LEU A 135 -1.47 4.57 -19.82
N HIS A 136 -2.27 4.97 -18.83
CA HIS A 136 -1.76 5.44 -17.55
C HIS A 136 -1.08 4.34 -16.72
N THR A 137 -1.47 3.07 -16.88
CA THR A 137 -0.76 1.93 -16.26
C THR A 137 0.63 1.71 -16.84
N ARG A 138 0.97 2.33 -17.97
CA ARG A 138 2.31 2.28 -18.59
C ARG A 138 3.20 3.44 -18.17
N LYS A 139 2.63 4.49 -17.56
CA LYS A 139 3.41 5.64 -17.10
C LYS A 139 4.34 5.20 -15.97
N LEU A 140 5.55 5.74 -16.00
CA LEU A 140 6.56 5.55 -14.98
C LEU A 140 6.71 6.86 -14.20
N ASP A 141 7.05 6.77 -12.92
CA ASP A 141 7.45 7.94 -12.15
C ASP A 141 8.83 8.46 -12.60
N ARG A 142 9.29 9.57 -12.03
CA ARG A 142 10.63 10.13 -12.34
C ARG A 142 11.79 9.23 -11.95
N LYS A 143 11.57 8.28 -11.04
CA LYS A 143 12.55 7.27 -10.60
C LYS A 143 12.48 6.00 -11.45
N GLY A 144 11.68 5.98 -12.51
CA GLY A 144 11.48 4.82 -13.36
C GLY A 144 10.65 3.71 -12.71
N ASN A 145 9.99 3.97 -11.58
CA ASN A 145 9.12 3.01 -10.91
C ASN A 145 7.79 2.89 -11.68
N SER A 146 7.38 1.64 -11.91
CA SER A 146 6.01 1.33 -12.35
C SER A 146 5.06 1.23 -11.15
N LEU A 147 3.76 1.10 -11.43
CA LEU A 147 2.75 0.82 -10.40
C LEU A 147 3.11 -0.40 -9.52
N LEU A 148 3.78 -1.42 -10.08
CA LEU A 148 4.23 -2.59 -9.33
C LEU A 148 5.30 -2.23 -8.28
N HIS A 149 6.24 -1.36 -8.65
CA HIS A 149 7.29 -0.91 -7.73
C HIS A 149 6.70 -0.10 -6.58
N LEU A 150 5.65 0.69 -6.84
CA LEU A 150 4.99 1.48 -5.80
C LEU A 150 4.33 0.64 -4.70
N VAL A 151 3.91 -0.59 -4.97
CA VAL A 151 3.41 -1.50 -3.92
C VAL A 151 4.52 -1.86 -2.93
N GLY A 152 5.75 -1.93 -3.44
CA GLY A 152 6.96 -2.14 -2.66
C GLY A 152 7.29 -0.98 -1.71
N ILE A 153 6.84 0.23 -2.02
CA ILE A 153 7.16 1.45 -1.26
C ILE A 153 6.09 1.66 -0.18
N ARG A 154 6.45 1.37 1.08
CA ARG A 154 5.60 1.72 2.21
C ARG A 154 5.73 3.21 2.50
N VAL A 155 4.59 3.90 2.60
CA VAL A 155 4.54 5.27 3.10
C VAL A 155 4.22 5.19 4.59
N ASP A 156 5.12 5.71 5.43
CA ASP A 156 5.01 5.67 6.91
C ASP A 156 3.84 6.52 7.47
N THR A 157 2.94 7.01 6.62
CA THR A 157 1.81 7.86 7.00
C THR A 157 0.67 7.12 7.69
N GLU A 158 0.63 5.79 7.61
CA GLU A 158 -0.30 4.99 8.41
C GLU A 158 0.36 4.68 9.74
N THR A 159 -0.12 5.38 10.78
CA THR A 159 0.14 5.07 12.19
C THR A 159 0.19 3.56 12.38
N VAL A 160 1.39 3.06 12.66
CA VAL A 160 1.73 1.68 13.00
C VAL A 160 0.81 1.11 14.10
N GLU A 161 0.09 1.99 14.80
CA GLU A 161 -0.85 1.73 15.88
C GLU A 161 -2.19 1.10 15.48
N LYS A 162 -2.62 1.15 14.21
CA LYS A 162 -3.91 0.57 13.76
C LYS A 162 -3.80 -0.67 12.86
N MET A 163 -2.58 -1.06 12.48
CA MET A 163 -2.41 -2.20 11.59
C MET A 163 -2.57 -3.49 12.37
N GLY A 164 -3.44 -4.38 11.87
CA GLY A 164 -3.61 -5.73 12.40
C GLY A 164 -2.28 -6.51 12.43
N SER A 165 -2.32 -7.75 12.91
CA SER A 165 -1.14 -8.63 13.03
C SER A 165 -0.17 -8.47 11.85
N PRO A 166 1.17 -8.38 12.05
CA PRO A 166 2.14 -8.13 10.97
C PRO A 166 2.00 -9.07 9.77
N LEU A 167 1.50 -10.30 10.01
CA LEU A 167 1.08 -11.26 9.01
C LEU A 167 0.01 -10.72 8.04
N VAL A 168 -1.06 -10.12 8.57
CA VAL A 168 -2.19 -9.61 7.78
C VAL A 168 -1.74 -8.47 6.88
N VAL A 169 -0.92 -7.55 7.41
CA VAL A 169 -0.36 -6.44 6.62
C VAL A 169 0.46 -6.96 5.45
N LEU A 170 1.36 -7.90 5.71
CA LEU A 170 2.20 -8.51 4.68
C LEU A 170 1.36 -9.26 3.64
N GLN A 171 0.34 -9.99 4.08
CA GLN A 171 -0.57 -10.72 3.19
C GLN A 171 -1.35 -9.78 2.27
N GLU A 172 -1.95 -8.72 2.81
CA GLU A 172 -2.71 -7.74 2.02
C GLU A 172 -1.83 -7.07 0.95
N ASP A 173 -0.58 -6.76 1.28
CA ASP A 173 0.37 -6.15 0.35
C ASP A 173 0.81 -7.11 -0.75
N LEU A 174 0.99 -8.38 -0.43
CA LEU A 174 1.29 -9.41 -1.42
C LEU A 174 0.11 -9.66 -2.37
N VAL A 175 -1.13 -9.72 -1.83
CA VAL A 175 -2.34 -9.85 -2.65
C VAL A 175 -2.49 -8.65 -3.58
N ARG A 176 -2.20 -7.44 -3.10
CA ARG A 176 -2.21 -6.22 -3.91
C ARG A 176 -1.18 -6.26 -5.02
N LEU A 177 0.05 -6.69 -4.71
CA LEU A 177 1.10 -6.85 -5.70
C LEU A 177 0.67 -7.81 -6.81
N GLU A 178 0.13 -8.98 -6.46
CA GLU A 178 -0.34 -9.99 -7.41
C GLU A 178 -1.51 -9.47 -8.26
N SER A 179 -2.44 -8.74 -7.64
CA SER A 179 -3.57 -8.12 -8.34
C SER A 179 -3.10 -7.11 -9.40
N ILE A 180 -2.11 -6.28 -9.07
CA ILE A 180 -1.56 -5.31 -10.02
C ILE A 180 -0.73 -6.02 -11.09
N LYS A 181 -0.02 -7.12 -10.78
CA LYS A 181 0.70 -7.93 -11.78
C LYS A 181 -0.21 -8.48 -12.86
N GLN A 182 -1.42 -8.92 -12.51
CA GLN A 182 -2.40 -9.38 -13.49
C GLN A 182 -2.80 -8.28 -14.48
N ILE A 183 -2.85 -7.03 -14.01
CA ILE A 183 -3.24 -5.86 -14.81
C ILE A 183 -2.06 -5.31 -15.63
N THR A 184 -0.86 -5.30 -15.06
CA THR A 184 0.36 -4.75 -15.66
C THR A 184 1.40 -5.82 -15.95
N ASN A 185 0.97 -6.94 -16.53
CA ASN A 185 1.83 -8.11 -16.79
C ASN A 185 3.05 -7.78 -17.67
N TYR A 186 2.91 -6.81 -18.57
CA TYR A 186 3.96 -6.33 -19.45
C TYR A 186 5.08 -5.54 -18.75
N LEU A 187 4.90 -5.14 -17.48
CA LEU A 187 5.88 -4.41 -16.67
C LEU A 187 6.49 -5.26 -15.55
N ILE A 188 6.25 -6.58 -15.51
CA ILE A 188 6.78 -7.46 -14.45
C ILE A 188 8.31 -7.43 -14.41
N ASN A 189 8.95 -7.48 -15.58
CA ASN A 189 10.41 -7.48 -15.72
C ASN A 189 11.02 -6.07 -15.87
N HIS A 190 10.20 -5.02 -15.74
CA HIS A 190 10.67 -3.65 -15.80
C HIS A 190 11.60 -3.37 -14.62
N ARG A 191 12.72 -2.69 -14.89
CA ARG A 191 13.68 -2.27 -13.87
C ARG A 191 13.58 -0.75 -13.68
N ASN A 192 13.58 -0.31 -12.43
CA ASN A 192 13.61 1.11 -12.10
C ASN A 192 15.02 1.71 -12.32
N ASN A 193 15.20 2.99 -12.00
CA ASN A 193 16.49 3.67 -12.15
C ASN A 193 17.60 3.08 -11.25
N ASP A 194 17.23 2.40 -10.17
CA ASP A 194 18.17 1.65 -9.30
C ASP A 194 18.51 0.26 -9.86
N GLY A 195 17.98 -0.07 -11.05
CA GLY A 195 18.17 -1.35 -11.69
C GLY A 195 17.41 -2.50 -11.02
N LYS A 196 16.46 -2.24 -10.12
CA LYS A 196 15.69 -3.26 -9.38
C LYS A 196 14.36 -3.55 -10.06
N THR A 197 13.92 -4.80 -10.00
CA THR A 197 12.53 -5.17 -10.35
C THR A 197 11.58 -4.91 -9.18
N ALA A 198 10.27 -4.90 -9.45
CA ALA A 198 9.26 -4.70 -8.41
C ALA A 198 9.31 -5.78 -7.31
N ASP A 199 9.58 -7.04 -7.69
CA ASP A 199 9.70 -8.14 -6.74
C ASP A 199 10.96 -8.05 -5.88
N GLU A 200 12.08 -7.64 -6.47
CA GLU A 200 13.33 -7.39 -5.74
C GLU A 200 13.15 -6.24 -4.73
N LEU A 201 12.55 -5.11 -5.18
CA LEU A 201 12.27 -3.96 -4.33
C LEU A 201 11.32 -4.30 -3.19
N PHE A 202 10.27 -5.08 -3.47
CA PHE A 202 9.32 -5.54 -2.46
C PHE A 202 10.01 -6.46 -1.45
N ALA A 203 10.80 -7.44 -1.90
CA ALA A 203 11.49 -8.38 -1.02
C ALA A 203 12.49 -7.67 -0.06
N GLU A 204 13.12 -6.59 -0.54
CA GLU A 204 14.03 -5.77 0.25
C GLU A 204 13.28 -4.91 1.27
N THR A 205 12.26 -4.16 0.82
CA THR A 205 11.52 -3.22 1.67
C THR A 205 10.71 -3.96 2.76
N TYR A 206 10.19 -5.14 2.44
CA TYR A 206 9.37 -5.93 3.37
C TYR A 206 10.17 -6.95 4.18
N LYS A 207 11.51 -6.91 4.14
CA LYS A 207 12.37 -7.86 4.86
C LYS A 207 12.09 -7.85 6.36
N ASP A 208 12.03 -6.67 6.97
CA ASP A 208 11.81 -6.52 8.41
C ASP A 208 10.38 -6.87 8.81
N LEU A 209 9.39 -6.49 7.98
CA LEU A 209 8.00 -6.88 8.22
C LEU A 209 7.83 -8.40 8.12
N ARG A 210 8.52 -9.07 7.19
CA ARG A 210 8.52 -10.53 7.07
C ARG A 210 9.12 -11.20 8.30
N ILE A 211 10.20 -10.64 8.86
CA ILE A 211 10.78 -11.15 10.11
C ILE A 211 9.76 -11.01 11.24
N ASN A 212 9.17 -9.83 11.42
CA ASN A 212 8.15 -9.58 12.44
C ASN A 212 6.91 -10.48 12.28
N ALA A 213 6.45 -10.71 11.04
CA ALA A 213 5.34 -11.60 10.74
C ALA A 213 5.69 -13.07 11.02
N THR A 214 6.92 -13.49 10.72
CA THR A 214 7.42 -14.84 11.02
C THR A 214 7.46 -15.06 12.53
N ASP A 215 8.02 -14.12 13.28
CA ASP A 215 8.12 -14.22 14.75
C ASP A 215 6.74 -14.19 15.41
N TRP A 216 5.83 -13.34 14.93
CA TRP A 216 4.45 -13.31 15.38
C TRP A 216 3.76 -14.66 15.14
N LEU A 217 3.95 -15.25 13.95
CA LEU A 217 3.33 -16.52 13.58
C LEU A 217 3.91 -17.69 14.39
N LYS A 218 5.23 -17.71 14.64
CA LYS A 218 5.88 -18.70 15.51
C LYS A 218 5.34 -18.64 16.93
N ARG A 219 5.34 -17.45 17.55
CA ARG A 219 4.83 -17.26 18.92
C ARG A 219 3.36 -17.68 19.02
N THR A 220 2.55 -17.33 18.03
CA THR A 220 1.13 -17.71 18.01
C THR A 220 0.97 -19.22 17.88
N ALA A 221 1.69 -19.86 16.95
CA ALA A 221 1.63 -21.31 16.76
C ALA A 221 2.14 -22.08 17.98
N GLU A 222 3.20 -21.63 18.64
CA GLU A 222 3.72 -22.21 19.89
C GLU A 222 2.68 -22.12 21.02
N ASN A 223 2.13 -20.93 21.26
CA ASN A 223 1.11 -20.72 22.29
C ASN A 223 -0.13 -21.57 22.04
N CYS A 224 -0.62 -21.63 20.79
CA CYS A 224 -1.79 -22.44 20.46
C CYS A 224 -1.49 -23.94 20.52
N SER A 225 -0.27 -24.37 20.16
CA SER A 225 0.16 -25.76 20.33
C SER A 225 0.17 -26.18 21.80
N ILE A 226 0.66 -25.32 22.70
CA ILE A 226 0.64 -25.58 24.15
C ILE A 226 -0.80 -25.77 24.63
N VAL A 227 -1.71 -24.89 24.23
CA VAL A 227 -3.15 -25.01 24.57
C VAL A 227 -3.74 -26.31 24.01
N GLY A 228 -3.45 -26.65 22.75
CA GLY A 228 -3.90 -27.90 22.13
C GLY A 228 -3.40 -29.14 22.87
N VAL A 229 -2.12 -29.17 23.27
CA VAL A 229 -1.54 -30.25 24.08
C VAL A 229 -2.20 -30.33 25.46
N LEU A 230 -2.50 -29.20 26.11
CA LEU A 230 -3.20 -29.19 27.39
C LEU A 230 -4.62 -29.78 27.26
N ILE A 231 -5.37 -29.40 26.23
CA ILE A 231 -6.71 -29.95 25.96
C ILE A 231 -6.63 -31.45 25.68
N ALA A 232 -5.68 -31.89 24.85
CA ALA A 232 -5.46 -33.31 24.57
C ALA A 232 -5.10 -34.09 25.83
N THR A 233 -4.28 -33.52 26.73
CA THR A 233 -3.90 -34.14 28.00
C THR A 233 -5.10 -34.29 28.94
N VAL A 234 -5.94 -33.27 29.04
CA VAL A 234 -7.16 -33.32 29.87
C VAL A 234 -8.17 -34.33 29.31
N ALA A 235 -8.40 -34.33 28.00
CA ALA A 235 -9.27 -35.31 27.34
C ALA A 235 -8.74 -36.75 27.52
N PHE A 236 -7.43 -36.95 27.29
CA PHE A 236 -6.80 -38.25 27.51
C PHE A 236 -6.94 -38.72 28.97
N ALA A 237 -6.75 -37.85 29.96
CA ALA A 237 -6.96 -38.19 31.36
C ALA A 237 -8.42 -38.55 31.65
N ALA A 238 -9.38 -37.85 31.06
CA ALA A 238 -10.82 -38.12 31.17
C ALA A 238 -11.21 -39.48 30.56
N ALA A 239 -10.52 -39.90 29.49
CA ALA A 239 -10.70 -41.22 28.89
C ALA A 239 -10.30 -42.39 29.81
N TYR A 240 -9.31 -42.21 30.68
CA TYR A 240 -8.92 -43.23 31.68
C TYR A 240 -9.67 -43.10 33.00
N THR A 241 -10.08 -41.90 33.36
CA THR A 241 -10.85 -41.60 34.58
C THR A 241 -12.35 -41.50 34.27
N VAL A 242 -12.86 -42.53 33.57
CA VAL A 242 -14.25 -42.54 33.12
C VAL A 242 -15.24 -42.35 34.28
N PRO A 243 -16.30 -41.54 34.09
CA PRO A 243 -17.28 -41.30 35.13
C PRO A 243 -17.96 -42.62 35.53
N GLY A 244 -18.05 -42.86 36.84
CA GLY A 244 -18.57 -44.09 37.41
C GLY A 244 -17.56 -45.23 37.54
N GLY A 245 -16.35 -45.09 36.99
CA GLY A 245 -15.28 -46.07 37.13
C GLY A 245 -15.46 -47.35 36.29
N LEU A 246 -14.49 -48.25 36.42
CA LEU A 246 -14.45 -49.53 35.74
C LEU A 246 -14.96 -50.64 36.67
N ASN A 247 -15.66 -51.61 36.11
CA ASN A 247 -16.08 -52.80 36.84
C ASN A 247 -14.86 -53.70 37.09
N GLN A 248 -14.59 -54.05 38.35
CA GLN A 248 -13.39 -54.77 38.77
C GLN A 248 -13.28 -56.19 38.18
N GLU A 249 -14.40 -56.82 37.84
CA GLU A 249 -14.41 -58.18 37.30
C GLU A 249 -14.30 -58.25 35.77
N THR A 250 -14.83 -57.24 35.08
CA THR A 250 -14.97 -57.27 33.62
C THR A 250 -14.13 -56.22 32.89
N GLY A 251 -13.64 -55.21 33.60
CA GLY A 251 -12.86 -54.10 33.03
C GLY A 251 -13.69 -53.09 32.23
N TYR A 252 -15.01 -53.26 32.11
CA TYR A 252 -15.87 -52.34 31.35
C TYR A 252 -16.38 -51.17 32.21
N PRO A 253 -16.67 -50.00 31.61
CA PRO A 253 -17.25 -48.86 32.31
C PRO A 253 -18.62 -49.20 32.90
N ILE A 254 -18.81 -48.90 34.19
CA ILE A 254 -20.06 -49.21 34.92
C ILE A 254 -21.28 -48.49 34.30
N LEU A 255 -21.07 -47.31 33.70
CA LEU A 255 -22.11 -46.48 33.10
C LEU A 255 -22.32 -46.72 31.59
N GLN A 256 -21.76 -47.78 30.99
CA GLN A 256 -21.76 -47.99 29.54
C GLN A 256 -23.14 -47.91 28.85
N HIS A 257 -24.21 -48.32 29.53
CA HIS A 257 -25.56 -48.34 28.96
C HIS A 257 -26.36 -47.04 29.16
N LYS A 258 -25.78 -46.03 29.81
CA LYS A 258 -26.43 -44.74 30.02
C LYS A 258 -26.16 -43.81 28.84
N LYS A 259 -27.20 -43.13 28.35
CA LYS A 259 -27.10 -42.18 27.22
C LYS A 259 -26.03 -41.09 27.45
N PHE A 260 -25.92 -40.58 28.68
CA PHE A 260 -24.92 -39.58 29.05
C PHE A 260 -23.48 -40.08 28.91
N PHE A 261 -23.23 -41.38 29.17
CA PHE A 261 -21.90 -41.97 29.02
C PHE A 261 -21.48 -42.05 27.55
N VAL A 262 -22.40 -42.44 26.66
CA VAL A 262 -22.15 -42.48 25.20
C VAL A 262 -21.88 -41.09 24.64
N ILE A 263 -22.62 -40.07 25.10
CA ILE A 263 -22.37 -38.68 24.69
C ILE A 263 -20.99 -38.24 25.18
N PHE A 264 -20.65 -38.51 26.45
CA PHE A 264 -19.35 -38.18 27.03
C PHE A 264 -18.19 -38.79 26.23
N THR A 265 -18.21 -40.11 25.98
CA THR A 265 -17.13 -40.78 25.24
C THR A 265 -17.00 -40.27 23.81
N PHE A 266 -18.12 -40.01 23.14
CA PHE A 266 -18.09 -39.44 21.80
C PHE A 266 -17.50 -38.02 21.79
N THR A 267 -17.89 -37.17 22.74
CA THR A 267 -17.34 -35.80 22.84
C THR A 267 -15.86 -35.80 23.23
N ASP A 268 -15.43 -36.72 24.08
CA ASP A 268 -14.04 -36.85 24.52
C ASP A 268 -13.12 -37.27 23.35
N VAL A 269 -13.54 -38.27 22.58
CA VAL A 269 -12.84 -38.68 21.35
C VAL A 269 -12.79 -37.55 20.32
N LEU A 270 -13.90 -36.83 20.11
CA LEU A 270 -13.91 -35.67 19.22
C LEU A 270 -12.95 -34.57 19.71
N SER A 271 -12.97 -34.26 21.01
CA SER A 271 -12.06 -33.27 21.62
C SER A 271 -10.60 -33.64 21.37
N LEU A 272 -10.24 -34.91 21.59
CA LEU A 272 -8.88 -35.40 21.37
C LEU A 272 -8.48 -35.36 19.88
N ALA A 273 -9.38 -35.73 18.98
CA ALA A 273 -9.15 -35.66 17.54
C ALA A 273 -8.91 -34.22 17.05
N PHE A 274 -9.75 -33.26 17.49
CA PHE A 274 -9.57 -31.85 17.15
C PHE A 274 -8.31 -31.26 17.76
N ALA A 275 -8.00 -31.57 19.03
CA ALA A 275 -6.79 -31.08 19.70
C ALA A 275 -5.52 -31.58 19.01
N LEU A 276 -5.44 -32.87 18.65
CA LEU A 276 -4.31 -33.42 17.90
C LEU A 276 -4.19 -32.81 16.51
N THR A 277 -5.31 -32.64 15.80
CA THR A 277 -5.33 -32.02 14.47
C THR A 277 -4.80 -30.58 14.55
N SER A 278 -5.26 -29.80 15.51
CA SER A 278 -4.80 -28.43 15.77
C SER A 278 -3.29 -28.39 16.04
N VAL A 279 -2.77 -29.23 16.96
CA VAL A 279 -1.32 -29.31 17.23
C VAL A 279 -0.51 -29.67 15.99
N ILE A 280 -0.97 -30.63 15.19
CA ILE A 280 -0.30 -31.02 13.93
C ILE A 280 -0.28 -29.84 12.94
N THR A 281 -1.38 -29.11 12.82
CA THR A 281 -1.45 -27.94 11.93
C THR A 281 -0.51 -26.82 12.38
N PHE A 282 -0.45 -26.50 13.68
CA PHE A 282 0.48 -25.49 14.21
C PHE A 282 1.95 -25.93 14.10
N LEU A 283 2.25 -27.22 14.32
CA LEU A 283 3.59 -27.75 14.08
C LEU A 283 3.98 -27.66 12.58
N SER A 284 3.01 -27.86 11.69
CA SER A 284 3.20 -27.66 10.24
C SER A 284 3.48 -26.20 9.86
N ILE A 285 3.02 -25.23 10.65
CA ILE A 285 3.38 -23.82 10.50
C ILE A 285 4.82 -23.59 10.95
N LEU A 286 5.20 -24.11 12.12
CA LEU A 286 6.55 -23.92 12.70
C LEU A 286 7.67 -24.53 11.84
N THR A 287 7.38 -25.62 11.13
CA THR A 287 8.31 -26.32 10.24
C THR A 287 8.38 -25.73 8.82
N SER A 288 7.58 -24.71 8.53
CA SER A 288 7.52 -24.08 7.20
C SER A 288 8.76 -23.21 6.91
N PRO A 289 9.22 -23.11 5.64
CA PRO A 289 10.37 -22.27 5.28
C PRO A 289 10.09 -20.75 5.30
N PHE A 290 8.87 -20.31 5.59
CA PHE A 290 8.44 -18.90 5.65
C PHE A 290 8.89 -18.07 4.43
N ARG A 291 8.74 -18.61 3.22
CA ARG A 291 9.03 -17.86 1.99
C ARG A 291 7.97 -16.78 1.80
N LEU A 292 8.34 -15.71 1.09
CA LEU A 292 7.41 -14.60 0.84
C LEU A 292 6.08 -15.06 0.20
N LYS A 293 6.14 -16.03 -0.72
CA LYS A 293 4.96 -16.63 -1.36
C LYS A 293 4.06 -17.40 -0.39
N ASP A 294 4.61 -17.93 0.70
CA ASP A 294 3.87 -18.75 1.66
C ASP A 294 2.91 -17.90 2.51
N PHE A 295 3.14 -16.59 2.59
CA PHE A 295 2.28 -15.63 3.30
C PHE A 295 0.97 -15.33 2.56
N MET A 296 0.84 -15.72 1.28
CA MET A 296 -0.38 -15.48 0.50
C MET A 296 -1.52 -16.42 0.88
N SER A 297 -1.25 -17.72 0.94
CA SER A 297 -2.29 -18.73 1.16
C SER A 297 -1.93 -19.84 2.14
N PRO A 298 -0.77 -20.53 2.07
CA PRO A 298 -0.59 -21.72 2.89
C PRO A 298 -0.42 -21.40 4.39
N LEU A 299 0.21 -20.29 4.76
CA LEU A 299 0.39 -19.94 6.18
C LEU A 299 -0.90 -19.41 6.84
N PRO A 300 -1.61 -18.42 6.25
CA PRO A 300 -2.86 -17.93 6.84
C PRO A 300 -3.96 -19.01 6.90
N GLN A 301 -4.05 -19.89 5.90
CA GLN A 301 -5.05 -20.97 5.90
C GLN A 301 -4.79 -21.99 7.01
N LYS A 302 -3.53 -22.36 7.23
CA LYS A 302 -3.16 -23.26 8.35
C LYS A 302 -3.46 -22.62 9.71
N LEU A 303 -3.26 -21.30 9.83
CA LEU A 303 -3.57 -20.56 11.07
C LEU A 303 -5.08 -20.54 11.37
N VAL A 304 -5.94 -20.46 10.35
CA VAL A 304 -7.40 -20.49 10.51
C VAL A 304 -7.92 -21.91 10.74
N LEU A 305 -7.23 -22.92 10.22
CA LEU A 305 -7.59 -24.33 10.36
C LEU A 305 -7.25 -24.90 11.75
N GLY A 306 -6.13 -24.45 12.33
CA GLY A 306 -5.65 -24.88 13.64
C GLY A 306 -6.40 -24.24 14.78
#